data_AF-A0A939B1C9-F1
#
_entry.id   AF-A0A939B1C9-F1
#
_cell.length_a   1.000
_cell.length_b   1.000
_cell.length_c   1.000
_cell.angle_alpha   90.00
_cell.angle_beta   90.00
_cell.angle_gamma   90.00
#
_symmetry.space_group_name_H-M   'P 1'
#
loop_
_entity.id
_entity.type
_entity.pdbx_description
1 polymer ?
#
loop_
_entity_poly.entity_id
_entity_poly.type
_entity_poly.pdbx_seq_one_letter_code
_entity_poly.pdbx_strand_id
1 'polypeptide(L)'
;MTKWNRLLAVLDETLEFANRKSSTVKKIKQGYDDQTNEHVIWLEYRVRLENDLPVKPPQPNQRELAYLRRVAADVAAARGSQKR
;
A
#
# COMPACT_ATOMS: atom_id res chain seq x y z
N MET A 1 -18.45 -5.75 -23.77
CA MET A 1 -17.87 -4.99 -22.64
C MET A 1 -18.85 -4.99 -21.48
N THR A 2 -18.42 -5.36 -20.27
CA THR A 2 -19.25 -5.24 -19.06
C THR A 2 -19.30 -3.77 -18.60
N LYS A 3 -20.33 -3.37 -17.83
CA LYS A 3 -20.42 -2.01 -17.25
C LYS A 3 -19.17 -1.65 -16.42
N TRP A 4 -18.55 -2.63 -15.77
CA TRP A 4 -17.29 -2.48 -15.04
C TRP A 4 -16.11 -2.09 -15.94
N ASN A 5 -16.03 -2.61 -17.16
CA ASN A 5 -14.96 -2.23 -18.09
C ASN A 5 -15.09 -0.77 -18.54
N ARG A 6 -16.32 -0.24 -18.63
CA ARG A 6 -16.54 1.18 -18.92
C ARG A 6 -16.11 2.06 -17.74
N LEU A 7 -16.46 1.68 -16.52
CA LEU A 7 -15.99 2.38 -15.33
C LEU A 7 -14.46 2.37 -15.22
N LEU A 8 -13.83 1.23 -15.52
CA LEU A 8 -12.38 1.11 -15.56
C LEU A 8 -11.76 2.10 -16.54
N ALA A 9 -12.32 2.22 -17.76
CA ALA A 9 -11.85 3.17 -18.76
C ALA A 9 -11.96 4.63 -18.29
N VAL A 10 -13.08 5.00 -17.65
CA VAL A 10 -13.26 6.35 -17.08
C VAL A 10 -12.23 6.63 -15.98
N LEU A 11 -11.99 5.67 -15.08
CA LEU A 11 -10.97 5.82 -14.03
C LEU A 11 -9.55 5.96 -14.62
N ASP A 12 -9.27 5.16 -15.64
CA ASP A 12 -8.03 5.17 -16.39
C ASP A 12 -7.76 6.50 -17.10
N GLU A 13 -8.80 7.14 -17.62
CA GLU A 13 -8.74 8.48 -18.22
C GLU A 13 -8.68 9.59 -17.17
N THR A 14 -9.35 9.42 -16.02
CA THR A 14 -9.41 10.48 -15.00
C THR A 14 -8.13 10.59 -14.18
N LEU A 15 -7.46 9.45 -13.92
CA LEU A 15 -6.29 9.39 -13.04
C LEU A 15 -4.95 9.39 -13.80
N GLU A 16 -5.00 9.27 -15.14
CA GLU A 16 -3.90 9.53 -16.08
C GLU A 16 -2.50 8.99 -15.69
N PHE A 17 -2.39 7.69 -15.45
CA PHE A 17 -1.09 7.05 -15.21
C PHE A 17 -0.30 6.89 -16.53
N ALA A 18 0.68 7.76 -16.76
CA ALA A 18 1.46 7.85 -18.00
C ALA A 18 2.16 6.54 -18.43
N ASN A 19 2.60 5.72 -17.48
CA ASN A 19 3.26 4.43 -17.70
C ASN A 19 2.39 3.25 -17.26
N ARG A 20 1.06 3.33 -17.41
CA ARG A 20 0.16 2.22 -17.06
C ARG A 20 0.39 0.99 -17.93
N LYS A 21 0.70 -0.14 -17.30
CA LYS A 21 0.72 -1.47 -17.93
C LYS A 21 -0.64 -2.16 -17.89
N SER A 22 -1.33 -2.08 -16.75
CA SER A 22 -2.68 -2.66 -16.59
C SER A 22 -3.40 -2.02 -15.42
N SER A 23 -4.71 -1.96 -15.47
CA SER A 23 -5.56 -1.52 -14.35
C SER A 23 -6.68 -2.51 -14.08
N THR A 24 -7.19 -2.50 -12.86
CA THR A 24 -8.36 -3.29 -12.46
C THR A 24 -9.22 -2.49 -11.50
N VAL A 25 -10.54 -2.63 -11.61
CA VAL A 25 -11.50 -2.08 -10.66
C VAL A 25 -12.34 -3.20 -10.07
N LYS A 26 -12.56 -3.15 -8.75
CA LYS A 26 -13.37 -4.13 -8.03
C LYS A 26 -14.25 -3.43 -6.99
N LYS A 27 -15.50 -3.90 -6.84
CA LYS A 27 -16.34 -3.53 -5.69
C LYS A 27 -15.83 -4.21 -4.43
N ILE A 28 -15.52 -3.43 -3.41
CA ILE A 28 -15.08 -3.93 -2.10
C ILE A 28 -16.26 -4.05 -1.16
N LYS A 29 -17.06 -3.00 -1.06
CA LYS A 29 -18.20 -2.92 -0.15
C LYS A 29 -19.28 -2.02 -0.75
N GLN A 30 -20.52 -2.25 -0.35
CA GLN A 30 -21.60 -1.29 -0.49
C GLN A 30 -22.32 -1.20 0.85
N GLY A 31 -22.88 -0.04 1.15
CA GLY A 31 -23.56 0.23 2.39
C GLY A 31 -24.42 1.47 2.28
N TYR A 32 -25.08 1.80 3.37
CA TYR A 32 -25.86 3.01 3.50
C TYR A 32 -25.33 3.78 4.70
N ASP A 33 -25.11 5.07 4.52
CA ASP A 33 -24.79 5.98 5.59
C ASP A 33 -26.09 6.59 6.11
N ASP A 34 -26.54 6.12 7.28
CA ASP A 34 -27.77 6.59 7.92
C ASP A 34 -27.63 8.04 8.43
N GLN A 35 -26.41 8.56 8.63
CA GLN A 35 -26.21 9.91 9.13
C GLN A 35 -26.40 10.94 8.02
N THR A 36 -25.89 10.66 6.82
CA THR A 36 -26.01 11.53 5.66
C THR A 36 -27.15 11.14 4.72
N ASN A 37 -27.79 9.99 4.98
CA ASN A 37 -28.84 9.41 4.15
C ASN A 37 -28.35 9.12 2.72
N GLU A 38 -27.17 8.51 2.60
CA GLU A 38 -26.47 8.29 1.33
C GLU A 38 -26.18 6.80 1.08
N HIS A 39 -26.29 6.37 -0.19
CA HIS A 39 -25.81 5.07 -0.60
C HIS A 39 -24.31 5.14 -0.93
N VAL A 40 -23.50 4.36 -0.22
CA VAL A 40 -22.05 4.43 -0.32
C VAL A 40 -21.50 3.15 -0.95
N ILE A 41 -20.63 3.32 -1.95
CA ILE A 41 -19.95 2.22 -2.64
C ILE A 41 -18.44 2.43 -2.51
N TRP A 42 -17.75 1.42 -1.99
CA TRP A 42 -16.29 1.40 -1.92
C TRP A 42 -15.73 0.57 -3.07
N LEU A 43 -14.89 1.21 -3.87
CA LEU A 43 -14.20 0.59 -5.00
C LEU A 43 -12.72 0.52 -4.70
N GLU A 44 -12.11 -0.58 -5.11
CA GLU A 44 -10.66 -0.71 -5.21
C GLU A 44 -10.28 -0.55 -6.68
N TYR A 45 -9.44 0.44 -6.95
CA TYR A 45 -8.81 0.64 -8.25
C TYR A 45 -7.31 0.39 -8.10
N ARG A 46 -6.78 -0.57 -8.85
CA ARG A 46 -5.36 -0.94 -8.83
C ARG A 46 -4.76 -0.69 -10.19
N VAL A 47 -3.55 -0.14 -10.21
CA VAL A 47 -2.76 0.10 -11.43
C VAL A 47 -1.42 -0.58 -11.28
N ARG A 48 -0.99 -1.28 -12.32
CA ARG A 48 0.39 -1.74 -12.48
C ARG A 48 1.07 -0.81 -13.45
N LEU A 49 2.21 -0.27 -13.07
CA LEU A 49 3.00 0.62 -13.89
C LEU A 49 4.14 -0.15 -14.57
N GLU A 50 4.47 0.23 -15.79
CA GLU A 50 5.65 -0.22 -16.50
C GLU A 50 6.85 0.53 -15.89
N ASN A 51 7.78 -0.23 -15.29
CA ASN A 51 8.91 0.20 -14.43
C ASN A 51 8.80 -0.13 -12.93
N ASP A 52 8.06 -1.16 -12.54
CA ASP A 52 8.32 -1.85 -11.27
C ASP A 52 9.60 -2.71 -11.40
N LEU A 53 10.78 -2.09 -11.29
CA LEU A 53 11.73 -2.71 -10.36
C LEU A 53 11.04 -2.56 -9.01
N PRO A 54 10.73 -3.64 -8.28
CA PRO A 54 10.40 -3.46 -6.88
C PRO A 54 11.61 -2.71 -6.30
N VAL A 55 11.43 -1.46 -5.86
CA VAL A 55 12.30 -0.93 -4.83
C VAL A 55 11.97 -1.77 -3.60
N LYS A 56 12.49 -2.99 -3.59
CA LYS A 56 12.63 -3.76 -2.39
C LYS A 56 13.44 -2.83 -1.51
N PRO A 57 12.91 -2.36 -0.35
CA PRO A 57 13.73 -1.58 0.55
C PRO A 57 15.03 -2.38 0.74
N PRO A 58 16.21 -1.73 0.63
CA PRO A 58 17.48 -2.44 0.65
C PRO A 58 17.46 -3.40 1.82
N GLN A 59 17.48 -4.71 1.52
CA GLN A 59 17.50 -5.70 2.57
C GLN A 59 18.84 -5.55 3.26
N PRO A 60 18.87 -5.35 4.59
CA PRO A 60 20.13 -5.18 5.28
C PRO A 60 20.98 -6.43 5.04
N ASN A 61 22.22 -6.25 4.62
CA ASN A 61 23.14 -7.36 4.46
C ASN A 61 23.47 -7.98 5.83
N GLN A 62 24.11 -9.15 5.85
CA GLN A 62 24.41 -9.84 7.12
C GLN A 62 25.21 -8.99 8.12
N ARG A 63 26.07 -8.08 7.64
CA ARG A 63 26.85 -7.18 8.49
C ARG A 63 25.98 -6.08 9.10
N GLU A 64 25.08 -5.51 8.31
CA GLU A 64 24.10 -4.52 8.77
C GLU A 64 23.12 -5.13 9.77
N LEU A 65 22.64 -6.36 9.54
CA LEU A 65 21.81 -7.08 10.50
C LEU A 65 22.57 -7.34 11.82
N ALA A 66 23.85 -7.70 11.76
CA ALA A 66 24.67 -7.91 12.94
C ALA A 66 24.87 -6.61 13.74
N TYR A 67 25.12 -5.50 13.04
CA TYR A 67 25.23 -4.17 13.64
C TYR A 67 23.93 -3.76 14.34
N LEU A 68 22.79 -3.86 13.64
CA LEU A 68 21.49 -3.49 14.20
C LEU A 68 21.11 -4.35 15.41
N ARG A 69 21.42 -5.65 15.39
CA ARG A 69 21.22 -6.55 16.55
C ARG A 69 22.05 -6.14 17.76
N ARG A 70 23.31 -5.76 17.54
CA ARG A 70 24.20 -5.30 18.61
C ARG A 70 23.68 -4.00 19.24
N VAL A 71 23.35 -3.01 18.42
CA VAL A 71 22.82 -1.72 18.90
C VAL A 71 21.52 -1.92 19.68
N ALA A 72 20.62 -2.79 19.21
CA ALA A 72 19.38 -3.10 19.91
C ALA A 72 19.63 -3.76 21.29
N ALA A 73 20.62 -4.65 21.38
CA ALA A 73 21.02 -5.29 22.65
C ALA A 73 21.61 -4.26 23.64
N ASP A 74 22.46 -3.36 23.15
CA ASP A 74 23.09 -2.32 23.97
C ASP A 74 22.02 -1.33 24.52
N VAL A 75 21.05 -0.95 23.70
CA VAL A 75 19.92 -0.09 24.12
C VAL A 75 19.02 -0.80 25.14
N ALA A 76 18.76 -2.10 24.96
CA ALA A 76 17.97 -2.89 25.91
C ALA A 76 18.69 -3.01 27.27
N ALA A 77 20.00 -3.23 27.26
CA ALA A 77 20.82 -3.26 28.46
C ALA A 77 20.83 -1.91 29.18
N ALA A 78 21.01 -0.80 28.45
CA ALA A 78 20.99 0.55 29.02
C ALA A 78 19.64 0.90 29.66
N ARG A 79 18.53 0.49 29.03
CA ARG A 79 17.16 0.69 29.58
C ARG A 79 16.88 -0.17 30.82
N GLY A 80 17.51 -1.35 30.92
CA GLY A 80 17.40 -2.21 32.11
C GLY A 80 18.16 -1.68 33.33
N SER A 81 19.27 -0.96 33.12
CA SER A 81 20.08 -0.36 34.18
C SER A 81 19.50 0.90 34.79
N GLN A 82 18.55 1.57 34.12
CA GLN A 82 17.88 2.79 34.63
C GLN A 82 16.72 2.52 35.61
N LYS A 83 16.40 1.25 35.90
CA LYS A 83 15.30 0.85 36.82
C LYS A 83 15.79 0.23 38.15
N ARG A 84 17.05 0.42 38.54
CA ARG A 84 17.58 -0.03 39.83
C ARG A 84 18.00 1.13 40.69
#